data_AF-A0A6L6E2B2-F1
#
_entry.id   AF-A0A6L6E2B2-F1
#
_cell.length_a   1.000
_cell.length_b   1.000
_cell.length_c   1.000
_cell.angle_alpha   90.00
_cell.angle_beta   90.00
_cell.angle_gamma   90.00
#
_symmetry.space_group_name_H-M   'P 1'
#
loop_
_entity.id
_entity.type
_entity.pdbx_description
1 polymer ?
#
loop_
_entity_poly.entity_id
_entity_poly.type
_entity_poly.pdbx_seq_one_letter_code
_entity_poly.pdbx_strand_id
1 'polypeptide(L)'
;MERARAVRDATTGTRITFSPKVFIPLTMLCRDKCGYCTFAQPPARLEKPYLTAEDILVIARQGARMGCHEALFTLGERPEERYDIAAKWLRDNGYDSTVHYLHDMAKLVLDETGLLPHANAGALYHDELAMLRA
;
A
#
# COMPACT_ATOMS: atom_id res chain seq x y z
N MET A 1 8.23 -26.53 20.27
CA MET A 1 6.85 -26.10 19.94
C MET A 1 5.91 -26.08 21.15
N GLU A 2 5.98 -27.07 22.04
CA GLU A 2 5.10 -27.18 23.22
C GLU A 2 5.14 -25.97 24.16
N ARG A 3 6.35 -25.49 24.51
CA ARG A 3 6.49 -24.27 25.33
C ARG A 3 5.85 -23.04 24.70
N ALA A 4 6.00 -22.85 23.39
CA ALA A 4 5.41 -21.72 22.66
C ALA A 4 3.87 -21.79 22.68
N ARG A 5 3.31 -22.99 22.52
CA ARG A 5 1.86 -23.21 22.64
C ARG A 5 1.36 -22.86 24.04
N ALA A 6 2.03 -23.35 25.10
CA ALA A 6 1.64 -23.08 26.48
C ALA A 6 1.64 -21.58 26.80
N VAL A 7 2.64 -20.84 26.32
CA VAL A 7 2.68 -19.38 26.46
C VAL A 7 1.55 -18.70 25.69
N ARG A 8 1.31 -19.09 24.43
CA ARG A 8 0.23 -18.50 23.61
C ARG A 8 -1.13 -18.74 24.23
N ASP A 9 -1.42 -19.98 24.63
CA ASP A 9 -2.71 -20.38 25.20
C ASP A 9 -2.98 -19.65 26.53
N ALA A 10 -1.97 -19.43 27.37
CA ALA A 10 -2.10 -18.69 28.62
C ALA A 10 -2.28 -17.17 28.41
N THR A 11 -1.60 -16.56 27.44
CA THR A 11 -1.62 -15.10 27.22
C THR A 11 -2.79 -14.64 26.34
N THR A 12 -3.11 -15.39 25.29
CA THR A 12 -4.05 -14.97 24.23
C THR A 12 -5.16 -15.98 23.96
N GLY A 13 -5.13 -17.15 24.63
CA GLY A 13 -6.09 -18.22 24.42
C GLY A 13 -5.91 -18.94 23.08
N THR A 14 -6.96 -19.59 22.60
CA THR A 14 -6.94 -20.39 21.36
C THR A 14 -7.66 -19.72 20.19
N ARG A 15 -8.30 -18.56 20.42
CA ARG A 15 -9.02 -17.80 19.39
C ARG A 15 -8.05 -17.24 18.35
N ILE A 16 -8.32 -17.49 17.08
CA ILE A 16 -7.59 -16.91 15.95
C ILE A 16 -8.43 -15.79 15.35
N THR A 17 -7.85 -14.60 15.23
CA THR A 17 -8.45 -13.46 14.51
C THR A 17 -7.79 -13.33 13.15
N PHE A 18 -8.55 -12.91 12.15
CA PHE A 18 -8.09 -12.70 10.78
C PHE A 18 -8.76 -11.46 10.21
N SER A 19 -8.00 -10.64 9.48
CA SER A 19 -8.50 -9.49 8.75
C SER A 19 -8.19 -9.69 7.26
N PRO A 20 -9.19 -10.04 6.43
CA PRO A 20 -8.97 -10.19 5.00
C PRO A 20 -8.69 -8.84 4.38
N LYS A 21 -7.64 -8.78 3.54
CA LYS A 21 -7.20 -7.55 2.89
C LYS A 21 -6.96 -7.76 1.42
N VAL A 22 -7.43 -6.80 0.62
CA VAL A 22 -7.13 -6.76 -0.81
C VAL A 22 -5.80 -6.06 -1.04
N PHE A 23 -5.00 -6.56 -1.98
CA PHE A 23 -3.65 -6.07 -2.26
C PHE A 23 -3.67 -5.09 -3.43
N ILE A 24 -3.26 -3.84 -3.20
CA ILE A 24 -3.24 -2.75 -4.18
C ILE A 24 -1.79 -2.30 -4.39
N PRO A 25 -1.11 -2.75 -5.46
CA PRO A 25 0.26 -2.35 -5.75
C PRO A 25 0.30 -0.96 -6.39
N LEU A 26 0.13 0.09 -5.58
CA LEU A 26 0.07 1.49 -6.03
C LEU A 26 1.22 1.82 -7.00
N THR A 27 2.42 1.35 -6.69
CA THR A 27 3.57 1.34 -7.61
C THR A 27 4.52 0.20 -7.26
N MET A 28 5.19 -0.35 -8.28
CA MET A 28 6.29 -1.29 -8.11
C MET A 28 7.66 -0.63 -8.30
N LEU A 29 7.71 0.70 -8.49
CA LEU A 29 8.97 1.44 -8.50
C LEU A 29 9.42 1.70 -7.06
N CYS A 30 10.73 1.68 -6.82
CA CYS A 30 11.32 1.95 -5.51
C CYS A 30 12.69 2.64 -5.64
N ARG A 31 12.98 3.62 -4.78
CA ARG A 31 14.32 4.22 -4.67
C ARG A 31 15.37 3.17 -4.27
N ASP A 32 15.00 2.26 -3.38
CA ASP A 32 15.92 1.27 -2.80
C ASP A 32 16.28 0.12 -3.75
N LYS A 33 17.32 -0.63 -3.36
CA LYS A 33 17.86 -1.80 -4.09
C LYS A 33 18.07 -2.98 -3.14
N CYS A 34 17.03 -3.36 -2.40
CA CYS A 34 17.08 -4.50 -1.48
C CYS A 34 17.33 -5.80 -2.26
N GLY A 35 18.42 -6.52 -1.97
CA GLY A 35 18.81 -7.74 -2.71
C GLY A 35 17.82 -8.91 -2.61
N TYR A 36 16.90 -8.88 -1.64
CA TYR A 36 15.87 -9.89 -1.45
C TYR A 36 14.50 -9.50 -2.03
N CYS A 37 14.34 -8.27 -2.51
CA CYS A 37 13.02 -7.76 -2.90
C CYS A 37 12.62 -8.28 -4.29
N THR A 38 11.52 -9.03 -4.34
CA THR A 38 10.90 -9.50 -5.58
C THR A 38 9.76 -8.60 -6.08
N PHE A 39 9.33 -7.64 -5.25
CA PHE A 39 8.24 -6.72 -5.58
C PHE A 39 8.70 -5.58 -6.49
N ALA A 40 9.83 -4.95 -6.18
CA ALA A 40 10.33 -3.81 -6.93
C ALA A 40 10.72 -4.21 -8.37
N GLN A 41 10.25 -3.45 -9.35
CA GLN A 41 10.54 -3.65 -10.76
C GLN A 41 11.21 -2.41 -11.36
N PRO A 42 12.12 -2.57 -12.34
CA PRO A 42 12.63 -1.44 -13.10
C PRO A 42 11.53 -0.83 -14.00
N PRO A 43 11.59 0.47 -14.32
CA PRO A 43 10.60 1.13 -15.18
C PRO A 43 10.32 0.42 -16.50
N ALA A 44 11.35 -0.17 -17.12
CA ALA A 44 11.22 -0.87 -18.41
C ALA A 44 10.30 -2.12 -18.37
N ARG A 45 9.91 -2.60 -17.19
CA ARG A 45 9.00 -3.75 -17.01
C ARG A 45 7.58 -3.34 -16.61
N LEU A 46 7.30 -2.05 -16.51
CA LEU A 46 6.01 -1.53 -16.08
C LEU A 46 5.32 -0.83 -17.24
N GLU A 47 4.02 -1.09 -17.39
CA GLU A 47 3.17 -0.36 -18.35
C GLU A 47 2.95 1.10 -17.91
N LYS A 48 2.83 1.32 -16.59
CA LYS A 48 2.63 2.63 -15.97
C LYS A 48 3.40 2.74 -14.64
N PRO A 49 3.90 3.94 -14.27
CA PRO A 49 4.64 4.13 -13.02
C PRO A 49 3.80 3.91 -11.76
N TYR A 50 2.51 4.26 -11.82
CA TYR A 50 1.53 4.08 -10.74
C TYR A 50 0.22 3.52 -11.30
N LEU A 51 -0.53 2.82 -10.46
CA LEU A 51 -1.94 2.54 -10.72
C LEU A 51 -2.73 3.85 -10.73
N THR A 52 -3.72 3.95 -11.63
CA THR A 52 -4.67 5.07 -11.65
C THR A 52 -5.77 4.86 -10.61
N ALA A 53 -6.52 5.91 -10.28
CA ALA A 53 -7.69 5.83 -9.41
C ALA A 53 -8.69 4.76 -9.87
N GLU A 54 -8.90 4.62 -11.19
CA GLU A 54 -9.83 3.63 -11.73
C GLU A 54 -9.31 2.20 -11.54
N ASP A 55 -8.03 1.94 -11.80
CA ASP A 55 -7.42 0.63 -11.53
C ASP A 55 -7.56 0.24 -10.05
N ILE A 56 -7.29 1.21 -9.16
CA ILE A 56 -7.36 1.04 -7.70
C ILE A 56 -8.79 0.70 -7.29
N LEU A 57 -9.79 1.41 -7.79
CA LEU A 57 -11.20 1.17 -7.47
C LEU A 57 -11.70 -0.17 -8.00
N VAL A 58 -11.24 -0.61 -9.18
CA VAL A 58 -11.56 -1.95 -9.71
C VAL A 58 -11.08 -3.03 -8.73
N ILE A 59 -9.83 -2.94 -8.28
CA ILE A 59 -9.24 -3.88 -7.32
C ILE A 59 -9.97 -3.81 -5.96
N ALA A 60 -10.17 -2.61 -5.43
CA ALA A 60 -10.82 -2.39 -4.13
C ALA A 60 -12.25 -2.95 -4.12
N ARG A 61 -13.05 -2.66 -5.16
CA ARG A 61 -14.42 -3.18 -5.29
C ARG A 61 -14.46 -4.70 -5.46
N GLN A 62 -13.45 -5.31 -6.09
CA GLN A 62 -13.33 -6.77 -6.10
C GLN A 62 -13.06 -7.31 -4.69
N GLY A 63 -12.11 -6.69 -3.97
CA GLY A 63 -11.79 -7.03 -2.58
C GLY A 63 -13.01 -6.95 -1.64
N ALA A 64 -13.76 -5.84 -1.70
CA ALA A 64 -14.96 -5.64 -0.90
C ALA A 64 -16.03 -6.71 -1.19
N ARG A 65 -16.27 -7.04 -2.47
CA ARG A 65 -17.20 -8.12 -2.87
C ARG A 65 -16.77 -9.50 -2.38
N MET A 66 -15.47 -9.71 -2.20
CA MET A 66 -14.91 -10.95 -1.63
C MET A 66 -14.89 -10.96 -0.10
N GLY A 67 -15.41 -9.92 0.55
CA GLY A 67 -15.48 -9.82 2.01
C GLY A 67 -14.19 -9.32 2.67
N CYS A 68 -13.29 -8.66 1.92
CA CYS A 68 -12.16 -7.97 2.54
C CYS A 68 -12.65 -6.86 3.48
N HIS A 69 -11.85 -6.56 4.50
CA HIS A 69 -12.10 -5.48 5.45
C HIS A 69 -11.08 -4.36 5.28
N GLU A 70 -9.88 -4.68 4.81
CA GLU A 70 -8.80 -3.72 4.58
C GLU A 70 -8.41 -3.65 3.10
N ALA A 71 -7.93 -2.48 2.69
CA ALA A 71 -7.24 -2.24 1.43
C ALA A 71 -5.75 -2.00 1.71
N LEU A 72 -4.92 -3.00 1.43
CA LEU A 72 -3.48 -2.92 1.61
C LEU A 72 -2.83 -2.27 0.40
N PHE A 73 -2.48 -1.00 0.53
CA PHE A 73 -1.61 -0.30 -0.40
C PHE A 73 -0.16 -0.73 -0.19
N THR A 74 0.46 -1.25 -1.25
CA THR A 74 1.88 -1.57 -1.27
C THR A 74 2.58 -0.76 -2.35
N LEU A 75 3.73 -0.21 -1.99
CA LEU A 75 4.50 0.69 -2.83
C LEU A 75 5.98 0.56 -2.49
N GLY A 76 6.85 0.95 -3.42
CA GLY A 76 8.24 1.24 -3.09
C GLY A 76 8.39 2.61 -2.45
N GLU A 77 9.52 2.80 -1.78
CA GLU A 77 9.86 4.04 -1.11
C GLU A 77 10.31 5.10 -2.12
N ARG A 78 9.62 6.26 -2.13
CA ARG A 78 9.94 7.48 -2.88
C ARG A 78 10.56 7.25 -4.27
N PRO A 79 9.93 6.46 -5.16
CA PRO A 79 10.47 6.20 -6.48
C PRO A 79 10.76 7.47 -7.29
N GLU A 80 10.03 8.56 -7.03
CA GLU A 80 10.21 9.87 -7.64
C GLU A 80 11.60 10.49 -7.43
N GLU A 81 12.31 10.11 -6.36
CA GLU A 81 13.68 10.60 -6.14
C GLU A 81 14.74 9.88 -6.98
N ARG A 82 14.38 8.72 -7.54
CA ARG A 82 15.29 7.91 -8.36
C ARG A 82 14.89 7.87 -9.83
N TYR A 83 13.60 7.95 -10.11
CA TYR A 83 13.05 7.74 -11.43
C TYR A 83 12.29 8.97 -11.90
N ASP A 84 12.84 9.66 -12.90
CA ASP A 84 12.21 10.86 -13.49
C ASP A 84 10.80 10.58 -14.01
N ILE A 85 10.53 9.36 -14.51
CA ILE A 85 9.21 8.96 -14.97
C ILE A 85 8.18 8.94 -13.82
N ALA A 86 8.59 8.58 -12.61
CA ALA A 86 7.72 8.60 -11.44
C ALA A 86 7.45 10.05 -11.00
N ALA A 87 8.50 10.88 -10.94
CA ALA A 87 8.37 12.30 -10.62
C ALA A 87 7.49 13.04 -11.64
N LYS A 88 7.68 12.76 -12.93
CA LYS A 88 6.86 13.36 -14.00
C LYS A 88 5.41 12.93 -13.89
N TRP A 89 5.15 11.64 -13.69
CA TRP A 89 3.78 11.12 -13.55
C TRP A 89 3.05 11.79 -12.40
N LEU A 90 3.68 11.92 -11.22
CA LEU A 90 3.08 12.59 -10.07
C LEU A 90 2.72 14.05 -10.40
N ARG A 91 3.65 14.82 -10.97
CA ARG A 91 3.39 16.22 -11.37
C ARG A 91 2.28 16.33 -12.41
N ASP A 92 2.28 15.49 -13.44
CA ASP A 92 1.24 15.48 -14.48
C ASP A 92 -0.15 15.17 -13.91
N ASN A 93 -0.22 14.45 -12.78
CA ASN A 93 -1.44 14.09 -12.07
C ASN A 93 -1.73 15.00 -10.86
N GLY A 94 -0.94 16.07 -10.64
CA GLY A 94 -1.18 17.07 -9.60
C GLY A 94 -0.70 16.69 -8.19
N TYR A 95 0.26 15.77 -8.07
CA TYR A 95 0.80 15.32 -6.77
C TYR A 95 2.26 15.73 -6.58
N ASP A 96 2.57 16.16 -5.35
CA ASP A 96 3.93 16.56 -4.96
C ASP A 96 4.83 15.36 -4.63
N SER A 97 4.25 14.26 -4.14
CA SER A 97 4.98 13.04 -3.79
C SER A 97 4.12 11.79 -3.89
N THR A 98 4.77 10.62 -3.85
CA THR A 98 4.08 9.33 -3.78
C THR A 98 3.14 9.25 -2.58
N VAL A 99 3.52 9.87 -1.45
CA VAL A 99 2.71 9.86 -0.22
C VAL A 99 1.45 10.70 -0.37
N HIS A 100 1.51 11.85 -1.05
CA HIS A 100 0.32 12.66 -1.36
C HIS A 100 -0.66 11.86 -2.24
N TYR A 101 -0.15 11.15 -3.25
CA TYR A 101 -0.99 10.30 -4.07
C TYR A 101 -1.59 9.13 -3.28
N LEU A 102 -0.80 8.48 -2.43
CA LEU A 102 -1.26 7.42 -1.53
C LEU A 102 -2.40 7.90 -0.62
N HIS A 103 -2.28 9.10 -0.03
CA HIS A 103 -3.30 9.69 0.83
C HIS A 103 -4.64 9.80 0.09
N ASP A 104 -4.65 10.42 -1.09
CA ASP A 104 -5.87 10.65 -1.85
C ASP A 104 -6.49 9.34 -2.33
N MET A 105 -5.67 8.35 -2.71
CA MET A 105 -6.16 7.03 -3.12
C MET A 105 -6.68 6.20 -1.94
N ALA A 106 -6.06 6.31 -0.77
CA ALA A 106 -6.54 5.68 0.46
C ALA A 106 -7.91 6.25 0.84
N LYS A 107 -8.05 7.58 0.81
CA LYS A 107 -9.31 8.27 1.05
C LYS A 107 -10.38 7.85 0.04
N LEU A 108 -10.05 7.84 -1.25
CA LEU A 108 -10.95 7.41 -2.31
C LEU A 108 -11.46 5.98 -2.08
N VAL A 109 -10.57 5.04 -1.74
CA VAL A 109 -10.97 3.64 -1.48
C VAL A 109 -11.88 3.53 -0.26
N LEU A 110 -11.57 4.25 0.82
CA LEU A 110 -12.43 4.27 2.00
C LEU A 110 -13.83 4.80 1.65
N ASP A 111 -13.90 5.95 0.99
CA ASP A 111 -15.15 6.62 0.66
C ASP A 111 -16.01 5.78 -0.32
N GLU A 112 -15.39 5.10 -1.28
CA GLU A 112 -16.09 4.36 -2.35
C GLU A 112 -16.42 2.90 -2.01
N THR A 113 -15.72 2.30 -1.06
CA THR A 113 -15.83 0.86 -0.78
C THR A 113 -16.02 0.51 0.69
N GLY A 114 -15.76 1.45 1.60
CA GLY A 114 -15.75 1.21 3.05
C GLY A 114 -14.57 0.36 3.54
N LEU A 115 -13.66 -0.07 2.66
CA LEU A 115 -12.46 -0.80 3.05
C LEU A 115 -11.52 0.12 3.83
N LEU A 116 -11.01 -0.35 4.96
CA LEU A 116 -10.07 0.39 5.78
C LEU A 116 -8.69 0.46 5.10
N PRO A 117 -8.13 1.65 4.86
CA PRO A 117 -6.80 1.75 4.26
C PRO A 117 -5.70 1.23 5.19
N HIS A 118 -4.78 0.48 4.62
CA HIS A 118 -3.55 0.00 5.26
C HIS A 118 -2.40 0.27 4.30
N ALA A 119 -1.38 1.02 4.70
CA ALA A 119 -0.27 1.37 3.81
C ALA A 119 1.07 0.78 4.24
N ASN A 120 1.77 0.15 3.30
CA ASN A 120 3.19 -0.20 3.39
C ASN A 120 4.00 0.80 2.56
N ALA A 121 4.27 1.98 3.11
CA ALA A 121 4.78 3.14 2.38
C ALA A 121 6.30 3.38 2.49
N GLY A 122 7.06 2.44 3.06
CA GLY A 122 8.48 2.64 3.37
C GLY A 122 8.69 3.63 4.52
N ALA A 123 9.82 4.33 4.52
CA ALA A 123 10.16 5.35 5.49
C ALA A 123 9.43 6.67 5.21
N LEU A 124 8.58 7.05 6.15
CA LEU A 124 7.80 8.28 6.13
C LEU A 124 8.38 9.33 7.08
N TYR A 125 8.24 10.60 6.70
CA TYR A 125 8.45 11.71 7.60
C TYR A 125 7.28 11.85 8.59
N HIS A 126 7.49 12.62 9.66
CA HIS A 126 6.50 12.79 10.71
C HIS A 126 5.20 13.45 10.22
N ASP A 127 5.32 14.48 9.39
CA ASP A 127 4.20 15.20 8.77
C ASP A 127 3.42 14.32 7.80
N GLU A 128 4.10 13.49 7.01
CA GLU A 128 3.47 12.50 6.14
C GLU A 128 2.68 11.44 6.92
N LEU A 129 3.24 10.95 8.03
CA LEU A 129 2.52 10.06 8.95
C LEU A 129 1.29 10.74 9.56
N ALA A 130 1.37 12.04 9.87
CA ALA A 130 0.23 12.80 10.36
C ALA A 130 -0.85 12.96 9.30
N MET A 131 -0.46 13.24 8.05
CA MET A 131 -1.37 13.33 6.90
C MET A 131 -2.12 12.02 6.66
N LEU A 132 -1.43 10.88 6.65
CA LEU A 132 -2.06 9.57 6.42
C LEU A 132 -2.99 9.10 7.56
N ARG A 133 -3.00 9.78 8.71
CA ARG A 133 -3.88 9.46 9.85
C ARG A 133 -5.18 10.26 9.86
N ALA A 134 -5.27 11.34 9.08
CA ALA A 134 -6.43 12.23 9.02
C ALA A 134 -7.57 11.62 8.20
#